data_AF-A0A9W9NXP0-F1
#
_entry.id   AF-A0A9W9NXP0-F1
#
_cell.length_a   1.000
_cell.length_b   1.000
_cell.length_c   1.000
_cell.angle_alpha   90.00
_cell.angle_beta   90.00
_cell.angle_gamma   90.00
#
_symmetry.space_group_name_H-M   'P 1'
#
loop_
_entity.id
_entity.type
_entity.pdbx_description
1 polymer ?
#
loop_
_entity_poly.entity_id
_entity_poly.type
_entity_poly.pdbx_seq_one_letter_code
_entity_poly.pdbx_strand_id
1 'polypeptide(L)'
;MSIDARICLNPSSLCLRIQNITVAKRQDLQPLFRSTSDKYDYRYSDNIAVCEHIDPTDTVKLLIGNYCRQGERGNRQFSNQGKCNQCNTSWNMEPRELEEQDICFAFTLWKDLGSGLDPEDDRWKTHLFQNHPKTVRKSEMLDDPRTRFEMISEGCSLLQAMPMEEMFRHNMALLKGRRYRAVMRYWGGWWYLQGEERKTRYPQCTIV
;
A
#
# COMPACT_ATOMS: atom_id res chain seq x y z
N MET A 1 -6.54 6.35 -1.05
CA MET A 1 -5.11 6.15 -0.73
C MET A 1 -4.72 7.24 0.23
N SER A 2 -3.97 6.90 1.26
CA SER A 2 -3.49 7.85 2.26
C SER A 2 -2.00 7.66 2.47
N ILE A 3 -1.29 8.76 2.69
CA ILE A 3 0.16 8.80 2.80
C ILE A 3 0.51 9.53 4.10
N ASP A 4 1.44 8.97 4.85
CA ASP A 4 2.02 9.58 6.04
C ASP A 4 3.55 9.56 5.86
N ALA A 5 4.20 10.69 6.15
CA ALA A 5 5.61 10.90 5.92
C ALA A 5 6.26 11.42 7.20
N ARG A 6 7.45 10.92 7.53
CA ARG A 6 8.19 11.36 8.73
C ARG A 6 9.68 11.22 8.60
N ILE A 7 10.38 11.89 9.49
CA ILE A 7 11.82 11.70 9.70
C ILE A 7 11.99 10.61 10.76
N CYS A 8 12.47 9.43 10.36
CA CYS A 8 12.94 8.39 11.27
C CYS A 8 14.32 8.77 11.79
N LEU A 9 14.51 8.82 13.11
CA LEU A 9 15.81 9.11 13.72
C LEU A 9 16.63 7.81 13.82
N ASN A 10 17.95 7.93 13.69
CA ASN A 10 18.94 6.84 13.84
C ASN A 10 18.87 5.71 12.80
N PRO A 11 19.54 5.90 11.63
CA PRO A 11 20.01 7.18 11.12
C PRO A 11 18.85 8.01 10.54
N SER A 12 19.05 9.32 10.45
CA SER A 12 18.03 10.24 9.94
C SER A 12 17.63 9.89 8.51
N SER A 13 16.35 9.63 8.30
CA SER A 13 15.81 9.26 6.99
C SER A 13 14.36 9.67 6.85
N LEU A 14 13.95 10.10 5.67
CA LEU A 14 12.56 10.30 5.30
C LEU A 14 11.92 8.93 5.05
N CYS A 15 11.00 8.54 5.92
CA CYS A 15 10.23 7.32 5.80
C CYS A 15 8.80 7.65 5.36
N LEU A 16 8.26 6.88 4.42
CA LEU A 16 6.86 6.96 4.01
C LEU A 16 6.10 5.73 4.48
N ARG A 17 4.84 5.94 4.88
CA ARG A 17 3.81 4.91 4.97
C ARG A 17 2.68 5.25 4.00
N ILE A 18 2.36 4.32 3.13
CA ILE A 18 1.32 4.47 2.10
C ILE A 18 0.28 3.40 2.35
N GLN A 19 -0.98 3.77 2.55
CA GLN A 19 -2.10 2.83 2.64
C GLN A 19 -3.04 2.98 1.45
N ASN A 20 -3.18 1.90 0.71
CA ASN A 20 -4.19 1.72 -0.31
C ASN A 20 -5.34 0.89 0.26
N ILE A 21 -6.56 1.31 -0.05
CA ILE A 21 -7.75 0.58 0.33
C ILE A 21 -8.54 0.30 -0.94
N THR A 22 -8.89 -0.96 -1.09
CA THR A 22 -9.64 -1.48 -2.21
C THR A 22 -10.92 -2.11 -1.70
N VAL A 23 -12.08 -1.61 -2.15
CA VAL A 23 -13.39 -2.09 -1.68
C VAL A 23 -14.05 -2.94 -2.77
N ALA A 24 -14.59 -4.07 -2.37
CA ALA A 24 -15.30 -4.99 -3.25
C ALA A 24 -16.46 -5.65 -2.51
N LYS A 25 -17.46 -6.10 -3.26
CA LYS A 25 -18.47 -6.99 -2.69
C LYS A 25 -17.82 -8.34 -2.37
N ARG A 26 -18.29 -8.99 -1.31
CA ARG A 26 -17.79 -10.31 -0.90
C ARG A 26 -17.85 -11.36 -1.99
N GLN A 27 -18.92 -11.34 -2.79
CA GLN A 27 -19.09 -12.24 -3.93
C GLN A 27 -18.16 -11.93 -5.11
N ASP A 28 -17.71 -10.68 -5.24
CA ASP A 28 -16.88 -10.20 -6.35
C ASP A 28 -15.37 -10.26 -6.01
N LEU A 29 -15.02 -10.50 -4.74
CA LEU A 29 -13.63 -10.55 -4.28
C LEU A 29 -12.80 -11.65 -4.92
N GLN A 30 -13.34 -12.86 -5.05
CA GLN A 30 -12.63 -13.94 -5.73
C GLN A 30 -12.37 -13.63 -7.22
N PRO A 31 -13.39 -13.20 -8.00
CA PRO A 31 -13.20 -12.74 -9.38
C PRO A 31 -12.12 -11.66 -9.55
N LEU A 32 -12.02 -10.69 -8.64
CA LEU A 32 -11.04 -9.59 -8.74
C LEU A 32 -9.57 -10.04 -8.72
N PHE A 33 -9.29 -11.26 -8.24
CA PHE A 33 -7.93 -11.79 -8.15
C PHE A 33 -7.75 -13.11 -8.92
N ARG A 34 -8.78 -13.57 -9.64
CA ARG A 34 -8.60 -14.65 -10.59
C ARG A 34 -7.74 -14.13 -11.73
N SER A 35 -6.53 -14.65 -11.83
CA SER A 35 -5.75 -14.56 -13.05
C SER A 35 -6.62 -15.08 -14.17
N THR A 36 -7.03 -14.21 -15.09
CA THR A 36 -7.33 -14.70 -16.43
C THR A 36 -6.06 -15.37 -16.91
N SER A 37 -6.16 -16.60 -17.40
CA SER A 37 -5.05 -17.29 -18.07
C SER A 37 -4.54 -16.54 -19.31
N ASP A 38 -5.26 -15.50 -19.71
CA ASP A 38 -4.85 -14.58 -20.75
C ASP A 38 -3.67 -13.75 -20.25
N LYS A 39 -2.51 -14.10 -20.80
CA LYS A 39 -1.19 -13.45 -20.74
C LYS A 39 -1.19 -11.95 -21.08
N TYR A 40 -2.36 -11.34 -21.26
CA TYR A 40 -2.59 -9.96 -21.71
C TYR A 40 -3.51 -9.15 -20.78
N ASP A 41 -4.13 -9.73 -19.74
CA ASP A 41 -4.94 -8.93 -18.80
C ASP A 41 -4.08 -8.39 -17.64
N TYR A 42 -3.18 -7.46 -18.00
CA TYR A 42 -2.31 -6.73 -17.06
C TYR A 42 -3.08 -5.81 -16.09
N ARG A 43 -4.41 -5.68 -16.25
CA ARG A 43 -5.21 -4.64 -15.58
C ARG A 43 -5.30 -4.77 -14.06
N TYR A 44 -4.96 -5.93 -13.49
CA TYR A 44 -5.10 -6.20 -12.05
C TYR A 44 -3.77 -6.20 -11.27
N SER A 45 -2.68 -6.65 -11.91
CA SER A 45 -1.34 -6.73 -11.30
C SER A 45 -0.71 -5.36 -11.04
N ASP A 46 -1.08 -4.35 -11.84
CA ASP A 46 -0.43 -3.03 -11.77
C ASP A 46 -0.80 -2.21 -10.52
N ASN A 47 -1.90 -2.55 -9.83
CA ASN A 47 -2.45 -1.72 -8.75
C ASN A 47 -2.09 -2.21 -7.33
N ILE A 48 -1.63 -3.45 -7.20
CA ILE A 48 -1.07 -3.98 -5.95
C ILE A 48 0.38 -4.35 -6.23
N ALA A 49 1.23 -3.34 -6.35
CA ALA A 49 2.66 -3.51 -6.46
C ALA A 49 3.31 -3.22 -5.10
N VAL A 50 4.09 -4.17 -4.58
CA VAL A 50 4.95 -3.93 -3.40
C VAL A 50 6.16 -3.11 -3.83
N CYS A 51 6.90 -3.66 -4.80
CA CYS A 51 8.00 -3.04 -5.50
C CYS A 51 8.27 -3.86 -6.77
N GLU A 52 9.18 -3.42 -7.62
CA GLU A 52 9.51 -4.13 -8.86
C GLU A 52 10.16 -5.52 -8.65
N HIS A 53 10.61 -5.84 -7.43
CA HIS A 53 11.22 -7.13 -7.09
C HIS A 53 10.24 -8.16 -6.52
N ILE A 54 9.05 -7.72 -6.11
CA ILE A 54 8.07 -8.56 -5.42
C ILE A 54 6.77 -8.46 -6.20
N ASP A 55 6.40 -9.56 -6.84
CA ASP A 55 5.04 -9.76 -7.36
C ASP A 55 4.17 -10.35 -6.23
N PRO A 56 3.25 -9.58 -5.65
CA PRO A 56 2.41 -10.06 -4.56
C PRO A 56 1.19 -10.85 -5.05
N THR A 57 1.01 -11.02 -6.37
CA THR A 57 -0.23 -11.55 -6.97
C THR A 57 -0.68 -12.86 -6.34
N ASP A 58 0.19 -13.86 -6.27
CA ASP A 58 -0.19 -15.17 -5.69
C ASP A 58 -0.39 -15.11 -4.18
N THR A 59 0.33 -14.21 -3.50
CA THR A 59 0.15 -13.96 -2.07
C THR A 59 -1.23 -13.36 -1.79
N VAL A 60 -1.64 -12.38 -2.59
CA VAL A 60 -2.96 -11.74 -2.50
C VAL A 60 -4.07 -12.75 -2.79
N LYS A 61 -3.92 -13.56 -3.86
CA LYS A 61 -4.86 -14.63 -4.20
C LYS A 61 -5.05 -15.62 -3.05
N LEU A 62 -3.95 -16.09 -2.45
CA LEU A 62 -3.99 -17.02 -1.34
C LEU A 62 -4.63 -16.40 -0.10
N LEU A 63 -4.27 -15.15 0.21
CA LEU A 63 -4.83 -14.43 1.36
C LEU A 63 -6.34 -14.27 1.25
N ILE A 64 -6.83 -13.83 0.09
CA ILE A 64 -8.25 -13.62 -0.20
C ILE A 64 -8.99 -14.94 -0.34
N GLY A 65 -8.37 -15.94 -0.99
CA GLY A 65 -8.82 -17.33 -1.02
C GLY A 65 -9.08 -17.92 0.35
N ASN A 66 -8.15 -17.70 1.28
CA ASN A 66 -8.28 -18.18 2.65
C ASN A 66 -9.36 -17.42 3.42
N TYR A 67 -9.40 -16.09 3.28
CA TYR A 67 -10.42 -15.25 3.89
C TYR A 67 -11.84 -15.66 3.46
N CYS A 68 -12.10 -15.75 2.15
CA CYS A 68 -13.41 -16.11 1.62
C CYS A 68 -13.85 -17.53 2.00
N ARG A 69 -12.93 -18.48 2.11
CA ARG A 69 -13.24 -19.88 2.47
C ARG A 69 -13.55 -20.08 3.94
N GLN A 70 -12.88 -19.35 4.82
CA GLN A 70 -12.99 -19.56 6.26
C GLN A 70 -14.07 -18.69 6.91
N GLY A 71 -14.39 -17.54 6.31
CA GLY A 71 -15.27 -16.54 6.94
C GLY A 71 -14.76 -16.12 8.34
N GLU A 72 -15.55 -15.34 9.07
CA GLU A 72 -15.21 -14.87 10.43
C GLU A 72 -15.07 -15.99 11.48
N ARG A 73 -15.43 -17.25 11.17
CA ARG A 73 -15.38 -18.35 12.16
C ARG A 73 -13.95 -18.70 12.59
N GLY A 74 -12.94 -18.25 11.84
CA GLY A 74 -11.57 -18.24 12.31
C GLY A 74 -11.31 -16.93 13.05
N ASN A 75 -11.04 -17.01 14.35
CA ASN A 75 -10.50 -15.92 15.17
C ASN A 75 -9.07 -15.48 14.73
N ARG A 76 -8.74 -15.67 13.45
CA ARG A 76 -7.43 -15.45 12.83
C ARG A 76 -7.53 -14.18 12.01
N GLN A 77 -6.72 -13.20 12.38
CA GLN A 77 -6.46 -12.05 11.54
C GLN A 77 -5.73 -12.53 10.29
N PHE A 78 -6.42 -12.51 9.14
CA PHE A 78 -5.81 -12.80 7.86
C PHE A 78 -4.93 -11.63 7.49
N SER A 79 -3.62 -11.81 7.60
CA SER A 79 -2.66 -10.82 7.16
C SER A 79 -1.48 -11.48 6.46
N ASN A 80 -0.89 -10.76 5.52
CA ASN A 80 0.42 -11.07 4.99
C ASN A 80 1.32 -9.86 5.14
N GLN A 81 2.50 -10.07 5.72
CA GLN A 81 3.50 -9.04 5.90
C GLN A 81 4.85 -9.54 5.44
N GLY A 82 5.71 -8.61 5.04
CA GLY A 82 7.07 -8.94 4.66
C GLY A 82 7.91 -7.73 4.31
N LYS A 83 9.11 -8.00 3.84
CA LYS A 83 10.10 -7.01 3.45
C LYS A 83 10.85 -7.45 2.21
N CYS A 84 11.11 -6.51 1.30
CA CYS A 84 11.92 -6.75 0.13
C CYS A 84 13.40 -6.62 0.50
N ASN A 85 14.18 -7.66 0.24
CA ASN A 85 15.62 -7.67 0.50
C ASN A 85 16.45 -6.93 -0.56
N GLN A 86 15.81 -6.26 -1.53
CA GLN A 86 16.50 -5.50 -2.59
C GLN A 86 16.30 -3.99 -2.45
N CYS A 87 15.07 -3.54 -2.19
CA CYS A 87 14.74 -2.11 -2.03
C CYS A 87 14.36 -1.71 -0.60
N ASN A 88 14.49 -2.63 0.36
CA ASN A 88 14.08 -2.48 1.77
C ASN A 88 12.60 -2.11 1.98
N THR A 89 11.75 -2.17 0.96
CA THR A 89 10.30 -1.85 1.11
C THR A 89 9.63 -2.92 1.97
N SER A 90 8.92 -2.49 3.00
CA SER A 90 8.09 -3.37 3.84
C SER A 90 6.62 -3.25 3.49
N TRP A 91 5.86 -4.32 3.70
CA TRP A 91 4.42 -4.34 3.40
C TRP A 91 3.60 -5.04 4.48
N ASN A 92 2.31 -4.71 4.49
CA ASN A 92 1.26 -5.40 5.20
C ASN A 92 -0.01 -5.42 4.34
N MET A 93 -0.63 -6.57 4.21
CA MET A 93 -1.86 -6.79 3.46
C MET A 93 -2.87 -7.44 4.38
N GLU A 94 -4.08 -6.91 4.43
CA GLU A 94 -5.16 -7.45 5.26
C GLU A 94 -6.55 -7.22 4.63
N PRO A 95 -7.34 -8.28 4.40
CA PRO A 95 -8.77 -8.15 4.22
C PRO A 95 -9.46 -7.81 5.55
N ARG A 96 -10.45 -6.91 5.50
CA ARG A 96 -11.26 -6.45 6.62
C ARG A 96 -12.71 -6.26 6.17
N GLU A 97 -13.67 -6.52 7.04
CA GLU A 97 -15.08 -6.21 6.78
C GLU A 97 -15.31 -4.69 6.76
N LEU A 98 -16.16 -4.22 5.84
CA LEU A 98 -16.58 -2.81 5.76
C LEU A 98 -18.06 -2.66 6.12
N GLU A 99 -18.92 -3.41 5.44
CA GLU A 99 -20.37 -3.52 5.65
C GLU A 99 -20.79 -4.99 5.43
N GLU A 100 -22.04 -5.35 5.70
CA GLU A 100 -22.53 -6.75 5.64
C GLU A 100 -22.18 -7.49 4.33
N GLN A 101 -22.10 -6.77 3.21
CA GLN A 101 -21.81 -7.32 1.89
C GLN A 101 -20.49 -6.85 1.28
N ASP A 102 -19.83 -5.86 1.90
CA ASP A 102 -18.66 -5.19 1.35
C ASP A 102 -17.43 -5.49 2.21
N ILE A 103 -16.35 -5.88 1.56
CA ILE A 103 -15.04 -6.14 2.17
C ILE A 103 -14.05 -5.12 1.63
N CYS A 104 -13.16 -4.71 2.51
CA CYS A 104 -12.03 -3.85 2.25
C CYS A 104 -10.74 -4.69 2.25
N PHE A 105 -9.91 -4.53 1.23
CA PHE A 105 -8.53 -4.98 1.24
C PHE A 105 -7.62 -3.77 1.53
N ALA A 106 -7.01 -3.76 2.71
CA ALA A 106 -6.04 -2.74 3.10
C ALA A 106 -4.63 -3.23 2.76
N PHE A 107 -3.91 -2.43 1.97
CA PHE A 107 -2.54 -2.67 1.57
C PHE A 107 -1.67 -1.50 2.01
N THR A 108 -0.75 -1.76 2.94
CA THR A 108 0.13 -0.76 3.51
C THR A 108 1.57 -1.03 3.12
N LEU A 109 2.29 0.01 2.70
CA LEU A 109 3.70 -0.02 2.34
C LEU A 109 4.49 0.93 3.22
N TRP A 110 5.71 0.54 3.56
CA TRP A 110 6.71 1.41 4.19
C TRP A 110 7.94 1.49 3.31
N LYS A 111 8.37 2.71 3.03
CA LYS A 111 9.54 3.00 2.20
C LYS A 111 10.50 3.89 2.96
N ASP A 112 11.78 3.55 2.88
CA ASP A 112 12.87 4.44 3.26
C ASP A 112 13.34 5.18 2.02
N LEU A 113 13.25 6.50 2.04
CA LEU A 113 13.64 7.40 0.95
C LEU A 113 15.03 7.99 1.14
N GLY A 114 15.76 7.58 2.17
CA GLY A 114 17.03 8.17 2.53
C GLY A 114 16.90 9.53 3.19
N SER A 115 18.00 10.28 3.25
CA SER A 115 18.05 11.55 4.00
C SER A 115 17.12 12.64 3.43
N GLY A 116 16.69 12.49 2.17
CA GLY A 116 15.93 13.50 1.43
C GLY A 116 16.76 14.75 1.08
N LEU A 117 18.07 14.73 1.32
CA LEU A 117 18.98 15.83 1.04
C LEU A 117 19.66 15.72 -0.33
N ASP A 118 19.70 14.52 -0.89
CA ASP A 118 20.35 14.23 -2.17
C ASP A 118 19.37 13.47 -3.08
N PRO A 119 18.95 14.04 -4.23
CA PRO A 119 18.15 13.32 -5.21
C PRO A 119 18.90 12.15 -5.84
N GLU A 120 20.23 12.08 -5.68
CA GLU A 120 21.08 10.99 -6.11
C GLU A 120 21.17 9.83 -5.11
N ASP A 121 20.55 9.93 -3.93
CA ASP A 121 20.51 8.85 -2.92
C ASP A 121 19.88 7.58 -3.51
N ASP A 122 20.63 6.47 -3.49
CA ASP A 122 20.21 5.18 -4.03
C ASP A 122 18.91 4.68 -3.37
N ARG A 123 18.65 5.06 -2.10
CA ARG A 123 17.40 4.74 -1.38
C ARG A 123 16.19 5.49 -1.93
N TRP A 124 16.36 6.74 -2.37
CA TRP A 124 15.31 7.49 -3.04
C TRP A 124 15.07 6.95 -4.45
N LYS A 125 16.15 6.83 -5.23
CA LYS A 125 16.13 6.42 -6.64
C LYS A 125 15.56 5.04 -6.89
N THR A 126 15.77 4.11 -5.97
CA THR A 126 15.23 2.75 -6.05
C THR A 126 13.69 2.74 -6.14
N HIS A 127 13.01 3.77 -5.64
CA HIS A 127 11.54 3.85 -5.71
C HIS A 127 11.03 4.63 -6.93
N LEU A 128 11.91 5.08 -7.81
CA LEU A 128 11.58 5.78 -9.06
C LEU A 128 11.53 4.80 -10.23
N PHE A 129 10.50 4.93 -11.08
CA PHE A 129 10.18 3.96 -12.12
C PHE A 129 11.11 3.93 -13.35
N GLN A 130 12.16 4.76 -13.43
CA GLN A 130 12.96 4.91 -14.65
C GLN A 130 14.47 5.04 -14.40
N ASN A 131 15.27 4.21 -15.08
CA ASN A 131 16.73 4.32 -15.26
C ASN A 131 17.62 4.35 -14.00
N HIS A 132 17.11 3.91 -12.86
CA HIS A 132 17.86 3.89 -11.61
C HIS A 132 18.19 2.47 -11.13
N PRO A 133 19.27 2.31 -10.33
CA PRO A 133 19.51 1.06 -9.65
C PRO A 133 18.27 0.70 -8.82
N LYS A 134 17.68 -0.46 -9.14
CA LYS A 134 16.49 -0.96 -8.45
C LYS A 134 16.85 -1.59 -7.09
N THR A 135 18.14 -1.75 -6.81
CA THR A 135 18.62 -2.38 -5.59
C THR A 135 19.39 -1.35 -4.77
N VAL A 136 19.03 -1.22 -3.50
CA VAL A 136 19.78 -0.45 -2.52
C VAL A 136 21.04 -1.22 -2.15
N ARG A 137 22.18 -0.54 -1.98
CA ARG A 137 23.40 -1.23 -1.56
C ARG A 137 23.20 -1.84 -0.19
N LYS A 138 23.78 -3.02 0.07
CA LYS A 138 23.65 -3.68 1.38
C LYS A 138 24.13 -2.81 2.55
N SER A 139 25.12 -1.93 2.31
CA SER A 139 25.60 -0.94 3.29
C SER A 139 24.59 0.16 3.62
N GLU A 140 23.64 0.41 2.73
CA GLU A 140 22.59 1.44 2.86
C GLU A 140 21.24 0.83 3.26
N MET A 141 21.14 -0.51 3.31
CA MET A 141 19.99 -1.21 3.88
C MET A 141 19.98 -1.04 5.39
N LEU A 142 19.20 -0.06 5.83
CA LEU A 142 18.92 0.15 7.24
C LEU A 142 17.92 -0.88 7.76
N ASP A 143 17.64 -0.83 9.07
CA ASP A 143 16.59 -1.63 9.69
C ASP A 143 15.24 -1.46 8.97
N ASP A 144 14.33 -2.41 9.23
CA ASP A 144 13.00 -2.44 8.63
C ASP A 144 12.33 -1.05 8.71
N PRO A 145 11.98 -0.43 7.56
CA PRO A 145 11.35 0.89 7.56
C PRO A 145 10.00 0.88 8.28
N ARG A 146 9.30 -0.24 8.35
CA ARG A 146 8.08 -0.36 9.16
C ARG A 146 8.43 -0.18 10.63
N THR A 147 9.40 -0.92 11.15
CA THR A 147 9.82 -0.82 12.55
C THR A 147 10.27 0.59 12.88
N ARG A 148 11.10 1.21 12.02
CA ARG A 148 11.59 2.56 12.22
C ARG A 148 10.50 3.62 12.15
N PHE A 149 9.51 3.42 11.28
CA PHE A 149 8.37 4.30 11.18
C PHE A 149 7.46 4.14 12.40
N GLU A 150 7.04 2.93 12.73
CA GLU A 150 6.06 2.65 13.80
C GLU A 150 6.66 2.71 15.21
N MET A 151 7.99 2.68 15.37
CA MET A 151 8.62 2.93 16.66
C MET A 151 8.23 4.32 17.16
N ILE A 152 7.50 4.33 18.27
CA ILE A 152 7.37 5.50 19.13
C ILE A 152 8.80 5.86 19.50
N SER A 153 9.33 6.96 18.96
CA SER A 153 10.56 7.50 19.50
C SER A 153 10.22 7.98 20.91
N GLU A 154 10.52 7.13 21.90
CA GLU A 154 10.54 7.47 23.32
C GLU A 154 11.49 8.68 23.47
N GLY A 155 10.95 9.89 23.34
CA GLY A 155 11.73 11.12 23.35
C GLY A 155 11.30 12.20 22.36
N CYS A 156 10.60 11.87 21.27
CA CYS A 156 10.08 12.87 20.31
C CYS A 156 8.55 13.02 20.43
N SER A 157 8.10 13.75 21.44
CA SER A 157 6.67 14.11 21.62
C SER A 157 6.11 15.07 20.56
N LEU A 158 6.93 15.56 19.62
CA LEU A 158 6.53 16.59 18.66
C LEU A 158 5.88 16.05 17.38
N LEU A 159 6.05 14.76 17.06
CA LEU A 159 5.49 14.14 15.85
C LEU A 159 5.08 12.70 16.15
N GLN A 160 4.03 12.52 16.95
CA GLN A 160 3.45 11.18 17.10
C GLN A 160 2.93 10.71 15.75
N ALA A 161 3.37 9.51 15.38
CA ALA A 161 2.80 8.74 14.31
C ALA A 161 1.27 8.73 14.41
N MET A 162 0.54 8.99 13.32
CA MET A 162 -0.83 8.50 13.28
C MET A 162 -0.76 6.96 13.42
N PRO A 163 -1.39 6.35 14.43
CA PRO A 163 -1.41 4.90 14.54
C PRO A 163 -1.99 4.26 13.28
N MET A 164 -1.49 3.09 12.87
CA MET A 164 -1.99 2.37 11.69
C MET A 164 -3.53 2.21 11.72
N GLU A 165 -4.07 1.87 12.89
CA GLU A 165 -5.50 1.67 13.06
C GLU A 165 -6.30 2.98 12.97
N GLU A 166 -5.69 4.11 13.33
CA GLU A 166 -6.31 5.43 13.16
C GLU A 166 -6.32 5.85 11.69
N MET A 167 -5.22 5.62 10.96
CA MET A 167 -5.15 5.84 9.51
C MET A 167 -6.19 4.98 8.78
N PHE A 168 -6.30 3.71 9.17
CA PHE A 168 -7.35 2.83 8.65
C PHE A 168 -8.74 3.37 8.96
N ARG A 169 -9.04 3.74 10.22
CA ARG A 169 -10.34 4.31 10.61
C ARG A 169 -10.66 5.59 9.84
N HIS A 170 -9.69 6.46 9.62
CA HIS A 170 -9.85 7.67 8.82
C HIS A 170 -10.25 7.32 7.38
N ASN A 171 -9.52 6.40 6.75
CA ASN A 171 -9.82 5.95 5.39
C ASN A 171 -11.18 5.26 5.30
N MET A 172 -11.55 4.49 6.31
CA MET A 172 -12.86 3.84 6.40
C MET A 172 -13.99 4.85 6.57
N ALA A 173 -13.79 5.91 7.35
CA ALA A 173 -14.80 6.96 7.50
C ALA A 173 -15.14 7.62 6.16
N LEU A 174 -14.17 7.77 5.25
CA LEU A 174 -14.39 8.26 3.88
C LEU A 174 -15.17 7.29 3.00
N LEU A 175 -15.12 5.98 3.31
CA LEU A 175 -15.75 4.92 2.54
C LEU A 175 -17.13 4.51 3.09
N LYS A 176 -17.45 4.83 4.35
CA LYS A 176 -18.74 4.53 4.96
C LYS A 176 -19.91 5.24 4.27
N GLY A 177 -21.05 4.54 4.18
CA GLY A 177 -22.29 5.10 3.62
C GLY A 177 -22.25 5.33 2.11
N ARG A 178 -21.32 4.64 1.40
CA ARG A 178 -21.19 4.65 -0.06
C ARG A 178 -20.96 6.03 -0.70
N ARG A 179 -20.68 7.07 0.09
CA ARG A 179 -20.40 8.44 -0.39
C ARG A 179 -19.22 8.48 -1.35
N TYR A 180 -18.28 7.56 -1.17
CA TYR A 180 -17.16 7.37 -2.08
C TYR A 180 -17.61 7.14 -3.53
N ARG A 181 -18.76 6.51 -3.80
CA ARG A 181 -19.26 6.34 -5.18
C ARG A 181 -19.61 7.66 -5.88
N ALA A 182 -19.78 8.75 -5.12
CA ALA A 182 -20.03 10.08 -5.66
C ALA A 182 -18.74 10.87 -5.97
N VAL A 183 -17.63 10.55 -5.31
CA VAL A 183 -16.35 11.27 -5.45
C VAL A 183 -15.25 10.44 -6.12
N MET A 184 -15.40 9.11 -6.12
CA MET A 184 -14.52 8.19 -6.80
C MET A 184 -15.06 7.90 -8.20
N ARG A 185 -14.18 7.85 -9.19
CA ARG A 185 -14.56 7.39 -10.53
C ARG A 185 -14.42 5.87 -10.61
N TYR A 186 -15.29 5.25 -11.41
CA TYR A 186 -15.20 3.84 -11.73
C TYR A 186 -14.36 3.65 -13.01
N TRP A 187 -13.27 2.90 -12.94
CA TRP A 187 -12.46 2.54 -14.10
C TRP A 187 -11.83 1.17 -13.90
N GLY A 188 -11.90 0.32 -14.93
CA GLY A 188 -11.26 -0.99 -14.91
C GLY A 188 -11.73 -1.95 -13.81
N GLY A 189 -12.95 -1.81 -13.28
CA GLY A 189 -13.45 -2.65 -12.18
C GLY A 189 -13.37 -2.00 -10.80
N TRP A 190 -12.79 -0.81 -10.68
CA TRP A 190 -12.40 -0.22 -9.40
C TRP A 190 -12.92 1.20 -9.20
N TRP A 191 -13.09 1.58 -7.94
CA TRP A 191 -13.34 2.95 -7.52
C TRP A 191 -12.01 3.57 -7.08
N TYR A 192 -11.60 4.68 -7.71
CA TYR A 192 -10.39 5.44 -7.36
C TYR A 192 -10.75 6.89 -7.01
N LEU A 193 -10.05 7.45 -6.02
CA LEU A 193 -10.18 8.85 -5.64
C LEU A 193 -9.27 9.67 -6.57
N GLN A 194 -9.86 10.50 -7.45
CA GLN A 194 -9.11 11.28 -8.45
C GLN A 194 -8.70 12.64 -7.84
N GLY A 195 -7.39 12.92 -7.76
CA GLY A 195 -6.85 14.28 -7.56
C GLY A 195 -6.98 15.13 -8.84
N GLU A 196 -6.86 16.46 -8.73
CA GLU A 196 -7.13 17.40 -9.83
C GLU A 196 -6.53 16.97 -11.19
N GLU A 197 -7.40 16.88 -12.20
CA GLU A 197 -7.07 16.40 -13.54
C GLU A 197 -6.41 17.52 -14.36
N ARG A 198 -5.08 17.47 -14.55
CA ARG A 198 -4.44 18.17 -15.68
C ARG A 198 -4.61 17.31 -16.93
N LYS A 199 -5.32 17.86 -17.93
CA LYS A 199 -5.49 17.24 -19.25
C LYS A 199 -4.16 17.15 -19.99
N THR A 200 -3.42 16.07 -19.79
CA THR A 200 -2.30 15.67 -20.65
C THR A 200 -2.56 14.29 -21.23
N ARG A 201 -2.00 14.00 -22.42
CA ARG A 201 -2.18 12.73 -23.16
C ARG A 201 -1.73 11.47 -22.40
N TYR A 202 -1.07 11.65 -21.26
CA TYR A 202 -0.73 10.61 -20.30
C TYR A 202 -1.22 11.09 -18.94
N PRO A 203 -2.29 10.50 -18.37
CA PRO A 203 -2.78 10.92 -17.07
C PRO A 203 -1.70 10.63 -16.02
N GLN A 204 -0.97 11.67 -15.65
CA GLN A 204 -0.13 11.65 -14.47
C GLN A 204 -1.06 11.82 -13.27
N CYS A 205 -1.23 10.76 -12.48
CA CYS A 205 -1.86 10.86 -11.17
C CYS A 205 -1.02 11.82 -10.33
N THR A 206 -1.48 13.06 -10.20
CA THR A 206 -0.93 14.01 -9.25
C THR A 206 -1.74 13.81 -7.96
N ILE A 207 -1.07 13.36 -6.91
CA ILE A 207 -1.65 13.24 -5.57
C ILE A 207 -1.30 14.54 -4.87
N VAL A 208 -2.33 15.28 -4.44
CA VAL A 208 -2.18 16.44 -3.57
C VAL A 208 -2.05 15.96 -2.13
#